data_AF-A0A922WZN8-F1
#
_entry.id   AF-A0A922WZN8-F1
#
_cell.length_a   1.000
_cell.length_b   1.000
_cell.length_c   1.000
_cell.angle_alpha   90.00
_cell.angle_beta   90.00
_cell.angle_gamma   90.00
#
_symmetry.space_group_name_H-M   'P 1'
#
loop_
_entity.id
_entity.type
_entity.pdbx_description
1 polymer ?
#
loop_
_entity_poly.entity_id
_entity_poly.type
_entity_poly.pdbx_seq_one_letter_code
_entity_poly.pdbx_strand_id
1 'polypeptide(L)' 'EERVKLRDQIADKVRSVTGMSCIVELVPPRTLPRTSSGKLSRAKAKKLYLAGEIVPISLAA' A
#
# COMPACT_ATOMS: atom_id res chain seq x y z
N GLU A 1 -7.92 12.53 9.30
CA GLU A 1 -9.16 11.72 9.37
C GLU A 1 -9.51 10.96 8.07
N GLU A 2 -9.74 11.63 6.93
CA GLU A 2 -10.20 10.94 5.70
C GLU A 2 -9.29 9.81 5.21
N ARG A 3 -7.96 10.00 5.31
CA ARG A 3 -6.98 8.98 4.90
C ARG A 3 -7.03 7.72 5.79
N VAL A 4 -7.31 7.91 7.08
CA VAL A 4 -7.49 6.80 8.04
C VAL A 4 -8.77 6.03 7.68
N LYS A 5 -9.88 6.76 7.46
CA LYS A 5 -11.14 6.16 7.02
C LYS A 5 -10.98 5.37 5.72
N LEU A 6 -10.26 5.91 4.73
CA LEU A 6 -9.99 5.21 3.46
C LEU A 6 -9.19 3.92 3.68
N ARG A 7 -8.15 3.96 4.50
CA ARG A 7 -7.33 2.79 4.83
C ARG A 7 -8.18 1.68 5.45
N ASP A 8 -8.99 2.04 6.43
CA ASP A 8 -9.80 1.09 7.19
C ASP A 8 -10.92 0.51 6.30
N GLN A 9 -11.57 1.33 5.47
CA GLN A 9 -12.56 0.86 4.48
C GLN A 9 -11.97 -0.14 3.48
N ILE A 10 -10.75 0.09 2.99
CA ILE A 10 -10.08 -0.85 2.08
C ILE A 10 -9.77 -2.16 2.81
N ALA A 11 -9.25 -2.09 4.04
CA ALA A 11 -8.91 -3.27 4.83
C ALA A 11 -10.16 -4.13 5.11
N ASP A 12 -11.27 -3.50 5.52
CA ASP A 12 -12.54 -4.18 5.76
C ASP A 12 -13.10 -4.83 4.50
N LYS A 13 -13.03 -4.14 3.36
CA LYS A 13 -13.51 -4.68 2.09
C LYS A 13 -12.67 -5.87 1.62
N VAL A 14 -11.35 -5.80 1.75
CA VAL A 14 -10.47 -6.93 1.39
C VAL A 14 -10.76 -8.13 2.30
N ARG A 15 -10.95 -7.89 3.60
CA ARG A 15 -11.31 -8.95 4.56
C ARG A 15 -12.66 -9.57 4.23
N SER A 16 -13.67 -8.77 3.86
CA SER A 16 -15.00 -9.29 3.53
C SER A 16 -15.02 -10.14 2.26
N VAL A 17 -14.12 -9.86 1.30
CA VAL A 17 -14.07 -10.57 0.01
C VAL A 17 -13.17 -11.79 0.06
N THR A 18 -12.01 -11.69 0.70
CA THR A 18 -10.99 -12.74 0.69
C THR A 18 -11.00 -13.61 1.95
N GLY A 19 -11.66 -13.16 3.03
CA GLY A 19 -11.62 -13.79 4.35
C GLY A 19 -10.30 -13.57 5.11
N MET A 20 -9.35 -12.83 4.53
CA MET A 20 -8.00 -12.63 5.09
C MET A 20 -7.79 -11.16 5.50
N SER A 21 -7.13 -10.93 6.63
CA SER A 21 -6.68 -9.59 7.01
C SER A 21 -5.52 -9.14 6.12
N CYS A 22 -5.50 -7.87 5.74
CA CYS A 22 -4.40 -7.27 5.00
C CYS A 22 -3.89 -5.98 5.68
N ILE A 23 -2.65 -5.63 5.36
CA ILE A 23 -2.05 -4.36 5.76
C ILE A 23 -2.25 -3.38 4.60
N VAL A 24 -2.80 -2.22 4.90
CA VAL A 24 -3.00 -1.14 3.92
C VAL A 24 -2.12 0.05 4.30
N GLU A 25 -1.13 0.33 3.47
CA GLU A 25 -0.20 1.44 3.67
C GLU A 25 -0.36 2.46 2.54
N LEU A 26 -0.58 3.71 2.94
CA LEU A 26 -0.64 4.83 2.01
C LEU A 26 0.77 5.35 1.80
N VAL A 27 1.25 5.29 0.56
CA VAL A 27 2.58 5.76 0.16
C VAL A 27 2.47 7.04 -0.66
N PRO A 28 3.49 7.93 -0.65
CA PRO A 28 3.48 9.13 -1.48
C PRO A 28 3.37 8.81 -2.98
N PRO A 29 2.83 9.72 -3.81
CA PRO A 29 2.72 9.49 -5.24
C PRO A 29 4.10 9.32 -5.89
N ARG A 30 4.16 8.50 -6.94
CA ARG A 30 5.39 8.20 -7.72
C ARG A 30 6.51 7.48 -6.94
N THR A 31 6.24 6.94 -5.76
CA THR A 31 7.22 6.17 -4.96
C THR A 31 7.30 4.70 -5.36
N LEU A 32 6.22 4.12 -5.89
CA LEU A 32 6.18 2.71 -6.24
C LEU A 32 6.94 2.43 -7.55
N PRO A 33 7.75 1.35 -7.59
CA PRO A 33 8.55 1.02 -8.77
C PRO A 33 7.68 0.58 -9.94
N ARG A 34 8.02 1.05 -11.15
CA ARG A 34 7.35 0.67 -12.40
C ARG A 34 8.30 -0.07 -13.34
N THR A 35 7.73 -0.90 -14.22
CA THR A 35 8.45 -1.51 -15.34
C THR A 35 8.66 -0.49 -16.45
N SER A 36 9.53 -0.80 -17.42
CA SER A 36 9.76 0.04 -18.62
C SER A 36 8.46 0.32 -19.40
N SER A 37 7.52 -0.63 -19.37
CA SER A 37 6.17 -0.48 -19.95
C SER A 37 5.17 0.30 -19.09
N GLY A 38 5.60 0.81 -17.94
CA GLY A 38 4.75 1.58 -17.02
C GLY A 38 3.80 0.75 -16.14
N LYS A 39 3.89 -0.58 -16.14
CA LYS A 39 3.10 -1.37 -15.17
C LYS A 39 3.76 -1.29 -13.79
N LEU A 40 2.96 -1.41 -12.74
CA LEU A 40 3.49 -1.50 -11.38
C LEU A 40 4.35 -2.77 -11.26
N SER A 41 5.61 -2.62 -10.87
CA SER A 41 6.51 -3.75 -10.65
C SER A 41 6.30 -4.31 -9.25
N ARG A 42 5.38 -5.28 -9.11
CA ARG A 42 5.04 -5.90 -7.82
C ARG A 42 6.25 -6.58 -7.16
N ALA A 43 7.08 -7.29 -7.93
CA ALA A 43 8.26 -7.98 -7.42
C ALA A 43 9.28 -7.00 -6.83
N LYS A 44 9.56 -5.90 -7.53
CA LYS A 44 10.45 -4.84 -7.04
C LYS A 44 9.84 -4.13 -5.83
N ALA A 45 8.54 -3.84 -5.86
CA ALA A 45 7.83 -3.22 -4.73
C ALA A 45 7.92 -4.09 -3.47
N LYS A 46 7.71 -5.41 -3.58
CA LYS A 46 7.88 -6.35 -2.46
C LYS A 46 9.29 -6.29 -1.88
N LYS A 47 10.31 -6.31 -2.74
CA LYS A 47 11.71 -6.24 -2.30
C LYS A 47 12.00 -4.95 -1.53
N LEU A 48 11.59 -3.80 -2.07
CA LEU A 48 11.80 -2.50 -1.45
C LEU A 48 11.03 -2.34 -0.13
N TYR A 49 9.81 -2.87 -0.07
CA TYR A 49 9.02 -2.88 1.16
C TYR A 49 9.71 -3.67 2.28
N LEU A 50 10.15 -4.90 1.98
CA LEU A 50 10.86 -5.74 2.96
C LEU A 50 12.23 -5.16 3.35
N ALA A 51 12.85 -4.35 2.49
CA ALA A 51 14.07 -3.62 2.80
C ALA A 51 13.84 -2.34 3.63
N GLY A 52 12.59 -1.93 3.86
CA GLY A 52 12.24 -0.69 4.56
C GLY A 52 12.42 0.59 3.72
N GLU A 53 12.63 0.45 2.40
CA GLU A 53 12.84 1.59 1.49
C GLU A 53 11.52 2.29 1.09
N ILE A 54 10.40 1.59 1.20
CA ILE A 54 9.07 2.19 1.01
C ILE A 54 8.65 2.82 2.34
N VAL A 55 8.58 4.15 2.37
CA VAL A 55 8.16 4.91 3.56
C VAL A 55 6.68 5.27 3.45
N PRO A 56 5.81 4.71 4.32
CA PRO A 56 4.41 5.10 4.38
C PRO A 56 4.25 6.55 4.84
N ILE A 57 3.16 7.19 4.41
CA ILE A 57 2.77 8.50 4.92
C ILE A 57 2.40 8.33 6.39
N SER A 58 2.93 9.19 7.27
CA SER A 58 2.46 9.26 8.65
C SER A 58 1.00 9.71 8.66
N LEU A 59 0.12 8.80 9.05
CA LEU A 59 -1.32 9.05 9.16
C LEU A 59 -1.68 9.66 10.51
N ALA A 60 -0.74 10.39 11.13
CA ALA A 60 -0.88 10.99 12.46
C ALA A 60 -2.27 11.61 12.62
N ALA A 61 -2.92 11.18 13.71
CA ALA A 61 -4.26 11.61 14.12
C ALA A 61 -4.29 13.11 14.38
#